data_AF-A0A975I4H6-F1
#
_entry.id   AF-A0A975I4H6-F1
#
_cell.length_a   1.000
_cell.length_b   1.000
_cell.length_c   1.000
_cell.angle_alpha   90.00
_cell.angle_beta   90.00
_cell.angle_gamma   90.00
#
_symmetry.space_group_name_H-M   'P 1'
#
loop_
_entity.id
_entity.type
_entity.pdbx_description
1 polymer ?
#
loop_
_entity_poly.entity_id
_entity_poly.type
_entity_poly.pdbx_seq_one_letter_code
_entity_poly.pdbx_strand_id
1 'polypeptide(L)' 'MLAKEQISRMSSSERMEAMELLWESFSTEGIDYPSPDWHAKVLAERSEIIDSGKATWLSVDELQARLANR' A
#
# COMPACT_ATOMS: atom_id res chain seq x y z
N MET A 1 -9.35 12.58 18.51
CA MET A 1 -8.42 11.47 18.22
C MET A 1 -9.22 10.18 18.17
N LEU A 2 -9.00 9.36 17.14
CA LEU A 2 -9.48 7.99 17.13
C LEU A 2 -8.71 7.20 18.19
N ALA A 3 -9.42 6.67 19.19
CA ALA A 3 -8.81 5.89 20.26
C ALA A 3 -8.71 4.42 19.84
N LYS A 4 -7.63 3.75 20.22
CA LYS A 4 -7.41 2.33 19.93
C LYS A 4 -8.56 1.47 20.47
N GLU A 5 -9.13 1.87 21.60
CA GLU A 5 -10.27 1.22 22.26
C GLU A 5 -11.56 1.27 21.44
N GLN A 6 -11.72 2.26 20.56
CA GLN A 6 -12.86 2.33 19.65
C GLN A 6 -12.68 1.35 18.50
N ILE A 7 -11.48 1.27 17.92
CA ILE A 7 -11.14 0.32 16.85
C ILE A 7 -11.21 -1.12 17.36
N SER A 8 -10.79 -1.38 18.60
CA SER A 8 -10.81 -2.74 19.15
C SER A 8 -12.22 -3.31 19.33
N ARG A 9 -13.24 -2.45 19.44
CA ARG A 9 -14.65 -2.86 19.55
C ARG A 9 -15.31 -3.15 18.20
N MET A 10 -14.71 -2.69 17.10
CA MET A 10 -15.17 -3.02 15.75
C MET A 10 -14.90 -4.49 15.44
N SER A 11 -15.86 -5.11 14.77
CA SER A 11 -15.69 -6.36 14.04
C SER A 11 -14.66 -6.22 12.91
N SER A 12 -14.20 -7.35 12.37
CA SER A 12 -13.24 -7.34 11.26
C SER A 12 -13.80 -6.64 10.02
N SER A 13 -15.10 -6.78 9.72
CA SER A 13 -15.76 -6.11 8.60
C SER A 13 -15.84 -4.61 8.80
N GLU A 14 -16.21 -4.14 9.99
CA GLU A 14 -16.28 -2.72 10.31
C GLU A 14 -14.89 -2.06 10.25
N ARG A 15 -13.83 -2.77 10.66
CA ARG A 15 -12.45 -2.27 10.48
C ARG A 15 -12.08 -2.13 9.01
N MET A 16 -12.47 -3.09 8.18
CA MET A 16 -12.19 -3.02 6.73
C MET A 16 -12.92 -1.82 6.11
N GLU A 17 -14.21 -1.65 6.41
CA GLU A 17 -14.99 -0.50 5.94
C GLU A 17 -14.39 0.84 6.42
N ALA A 18 -13.97 0.91 7.68
CA ALA A 18 -13.30 2.10 8.20
C ALA A 18 -11.95 2.39 7.49
N MET A 19 -11.21 1.35 7.09
CA MET A 19 -9.98 1.51 6.31
C MET A 19 -10.27 2.07 4.91
N GLU A 20 -11.33 1.59 4.24
CA GLU A 20 -11.74 2.09 2.92
C GLU A 20 -12.19 3.55 2.98
N LEU A 21 -13.05 3.91 3.94
CA LEU A 21 -13.51 5.29 4.13
C LEU A 21 -12.34 6.24 4.43
N LEU A 22 -11.39 5.79 5.25
CA LEU A 22 -10.18 6.56 5.53
C LEU A 22 -9.35 6.75 4.25
N TRP A 23 -9.18 5.70 3.45
CA TRP A 23 -8.44 5.77 2.19
C TRP A 23 -9.11 6.69 1.16
N GLU A 24 -10.43 6.65 1.06
CA GLU A 24 -11.23 7.53 0.21
C GLU A 24 -11.06 9.00 0.59
N SER A 25 -11.00 9.32 1.90
CA SER A 25 -10.77 10.69 2.36
C SER A 25 -9.44 11.26 1.87
N PHE A 26 -8.37 10.45 1.92
CA PHE A 26 -7.05 10.86 1.40
C PHE A 26 -7.03 11.02 -0.11
N SER A 27 -7.79 10.18 -0.82
CA SER A 27 -7.85 10.18 -2.29
C SER A 27 -8.60 11.38 -2.84
N THR A 28 -9.65 11.83 -2.14
CA THR A 28 -10.54 12.92 -2.59
C THR A 28 -9.99 14.30 -2.23
N GLU A 29 -9.44 14.44 -1.01
CA GLU A 29 -8.90 15.71 -0.52
C GLU A 29 -7.47 15.97 -1.01
N GLY A 30 -6.82 14.93 -1.54
CA GLY A 30 -5.40 14.94 -1.87
C GLY A 30 -4.56 14.76 -0.61
N ILE A 31 -3.48 14.00 -0.73
CA ILE A 31 -2.52 13.86 0.35
C ILE A 31 -1.57 15.05 0.28
N ASP A 32 -1.73 16.03 1.18
CA ASP A 32 -0.74 17.12 1.38
C ASP A 32 0.48 16.62 2.17
N TYR A 33 1.06 15.53 1.68
CA TYR A 33 2.30 14.97 2.20
C TYR A 33 3.25 14.77 1.03
N PRO A 34 4.32 15.57 0.92
CA PRO A 34 5.28 15.40 -0.15
C PRO A 34 5.92 14.01 -0.05
N SER A 35 6.11 13.36 -1.19
CA SER A 35 6.93 12.16 -1.24
C SER A 35 8.31 12.47 -0.65
N PRO A 36 8.86 11.62 0.23
CA PRO A 36 10.20 11.82 0.75
C PRO A 36 11.25 11.91 -0.38
N ASP A 37 12.31 12.70 -0.18
CA ASP A 37 13.36 12.90 -1.20
C ASP A 37 13.98 11.59 -1.70
N TRP A 38 14.10 10.59 -0.83
CA TRP A 38 14.64 9.28 -1.20
C TRP A 38 13.72 8.49 -2.13
N HIS A 39 12.42 8.77 -2.16
CA HIS A 39 11.44 8.01 -2.93
C HIS A 39 11.72 8.09 -4.43
N ALA A 40 12.06 9.28 -4.93
CA ALA A 40 12.42 9.49 -6.32
C ALA A 40 13.62 8.63 -6.76
N LYS A 41 14.63 8.50 -5.89
CA LYS A 41 15.80 7.65 -6.14
C LYS A 41 15.41 6.18 -6.28
N VAL A 42 14.57 5.67 -5.38
CA VAL A 42 14.09 4.27 -5.45
C VAL A 42 13.30 4.01 -6.72
N LEU A 43 12.46 4.96 -7.15
CA LEU A 43 11.71 4.85 -8.40
C LEU A 43 12.63 4.82 -9.63
N ALA A 44 13.65 5.68 -9.65
CA ALA A 44 14.65 5.70 -10.72
C ALA A 44 15.42 4.36 -10.82
N GLU A 45 15.92 3.86 -9.70
CA GLU A 45 16.62 2.56 -9.63
C GLU A 45 15.72 1.41 -10.14
N ARG A 46 14.43 1.41 -9.78
CA ARG A 46 13.48 0.41 -10.26
C ARG A 46 13.17 0.54 -11.75
N SER A 47 13.06 1.77 -12.26
CA SER A 47 12.86 2.01 -13.70
C SER A 47 14.04 1.50 -14.51
N GLU A 48 15.28 1.77 -14.09
CA GLU A 48 16.48 1.28 -14.77
C GLU A 48 16.54 -0.25 -14.86
N ILE A 49 16.10 -0.95 -13.82
CA ILE A 49 16.01 -2.43 -13.81
C ILE A 49 15.00 -2.93 -14.85
N ILE A 50 13.86 -2.25 -14.98
CA ILE A 50 12.83 -2.55 -15.99
C ILE A 50 13.37 -2.27 -17.39
N ASP A 51 13.91 -1.07 -17.61
CA ASP A 51 14.38 -0.60 -18.91
C ASP A 51 15.58 -1.41 -19.43
N SER A 52 16.43 -1.90 -18.52
CA SER A 52 17.54 -2.81 -18.86
C SER A 52 17.12 -4.25 -19.13
N GLY A 53 15.83 -4.58 -19.01
CA GLY A 53 15.30 -5.94 -19.20
C GLY A 53 15.69 -6.91 -18.09
N LYS A 54 16.17 -6.41 -16.94
CA LYS A 54 16.62 -7.22 -15.80
C LYS A 54 15.53 -7.41 -14.74
N ALA A 55 14.38 -6.78 -14.90
CA ALA A 55 13.25 -6.94 -14.00
C ALA A 55 12.72 -8.38 -14.00
N THR A 56 12.50 -8.91 -12.81
CA THR A 56 11.77 -10.16 -12.59
C THR A 56 10.32 -9.82 -12.29
N TRP A 57 9.42 -10.53 -12.96
CA TRP A 57 7.98 -10.34 -12.82
C TRP A 57 7.38 -11.52 -12.06
N LEU A 58 6.28 -11.24 -11.37
CA LEU A 58 5.50 -12.23 -10.65
C LEU A 58 4.05 -12.07 -11.09
N SER A 59 3.42 -13.17 -11.51
CA SER A 59 1.99 -13.20 -11.73
C SER A 59 1.25 -13.06 -10.39
N VAL A 60 -0.03 -12.69 -10.46
CA VAL A 60 -0.88 -12.59 -9.26
C VAL A 60 -0.99 -13.95 -8.55
N ASP A 61 -1.11 -15.04 -9.30
CA ASP A 61 -1.19 -16.40 -8.75
C ASP A 61 0.09 -16.79 -8.01
N GLU A 62 1.26 -16.50 -8.58
CA GLU A 62 2.55 -16.74 -7.93
C GLU A 62 2.74 -15.87 -6.67
N LEU A 63 2.24 -14.62 -6.70
CA LEU A 63 2.24 -13.74 -5.52
C LEU A 63 1.36 -14.30 -4.41
N GLN A 64 0.14 -14.74 -4.73
CA GLN A 64 -0.78 -15.34 -3.78
C GLN A 64 -0.18 -16.59 -3.15
N ALA A 65 0.39 -17.48 -3.95
CA ALA A 65 1.06 -18.69 -3.46
C ALA A 65 2.22 -18.37 -2.51
N ARG A 66 2.99 -17.31 -2.79
CA ARG A 66 4.09 -16.87 -1.92
C ARG A 66 3.59 -16.31 -0.58
N LEU A 67 2.49 -15.55 -0.58
CA LEU A 67 1.93 -14.95 0.63
C LEU A 67 1.21 -15.98 1.51
N ALA A 68 0.58 -16.99 0.92
CA ALA A 68 -0.10 -18.06 1.65
C ALA A 68 0.86 -18.96 2.47
N ASN A 69 2.16 -18.96 2.13
CA ASN A 69 3.20 -19.76 2.78
C ASN A 69 4.07 -18.96 3.77
N ARG A 70 3.62 -17.77 4.20
CA ARG A 70 4.24 -16.96 5.25
C ARG A 70 3.49 -17.08 6.57
#